data_AF-E1ICE6-F1
#
_entry.id   AF-E1ICE6-F1
#
_cell.length_a   1.000
_cell.length_b   1.000
_cell.length_c   1.000
_cell.angle_alpha   90.00
_cell.angle_beta   90.00
_cell.angle_gamma   90.00
#
_symmetry.space_group_name_H-M   'P 1'
#
loop_
_entity.id
_entity.type
_entity.pdbx_description
1 polymer ?
#
loop_
_entity_poly.entity_id
_entity_poly.type
_entity_poly.pdbx_seq_one_letter_code
_entity_poly.pdbx_strand_id
1 'polypeptide(L)'
;MRWSRLVLGLLLSTMLLTTTTTYAVGSVSSEQRPFAASLLEHNGVPGMADRIAPTSSSTSAANTAAPATDPYAIAPTFRIRATRQGMVGGRTANGYIIPPNARFVSLPCRCVLSSKGGNEYQVRITYRGRSTVVPVYDVGPYSARDDYWNPQRTGFPDLEWGWPMDHAAYYEGYNGGQADKGYVRFPTAMDVGDGAWIDDLGIVGDQAEVEVTMLWMGQDPLAGPPQRDPNQPEILVDELGGDFWHNSPDLGSSAVGCGYGRHAYQTRSVSNPSQSSQVVRWQPNLPTEGEYDLYVHVPICPSKRAPTTSARYLIQHRDAALEVLVDQSTQTSWVYLGRYPFSAGSNGFIQLADVTSENGKTIWFDQARWVRVNP
;
A
#
# COMPACT_ATOMS: atom_id res chain seq x y z
N MET A 1 -37.60 39.90 -19.07
CA MET A 1 -38.24 40.10 -20.39
C MET A 1 -37.16 40.23 -21.46
N ARG A 2 -36.91 39.18 -22.24
CA ARG A 2 -36.91 39.19 -23.72
C ARG A 2 -36.27 37.90 -24.30
N TRP A 3 -37.08 37.14 -25.06
CA TRP A 3 -36.80 36.36 -26.30
C TRP A 3 -35.76 35.21 -26.22
N SER A 4 -35.84 34.07 -26.92
CA SER A 4 -36.86 33.38 -27.72
C SER A 4 -36.31 31.97 -28.05
N ARG A 5 -37.24 31.08 -28.43
CA ARG A 5 -37.11 29.65 -28.77
C ARG A 5 -36.10 29.34 -29.90
N LEU A 6 -35.52 28.13 -29.90
CA LEU A 6 -35.58 27.24 -31.09
C LEU A 6 -35.22 25.78 -30.75
N VAL A 7 -36.12 24.88 -31.15
CA VAL A 7 -35.97 23.42 -31.22
C VAL A 7 -35.61 23.09 -32.66
N LEU A 8 -34.64 22.21 -32.90
CA LEU A 8 -34.63 21.35 -34.09
C LEU A 8 -33.79 20.10 -33.83
N GLY A 9 -34.43 18.94 -33.99
CA GLY A 9 -33.75 17.66 -33.99
C GLY A 9 -33.16 17.34 -35.36
N LEU A 10 -32.20 16.42 -35.39
CA LEU A 10 -31.92 15.60 -36.55
C LEU A 10 -31.52 14.19 -36.09
N LEU A 11 -32.39 13.24 -36.40
CA LEU A 11 -32.08 11.82 -36.48
C LEU A 11 -31.13 11.62 -37.66
N LEU A 12 -30.05 10.85 -37.50
CA LEU A 12 -29.49 10.08 -38.60
C LEU A 12 -29.10 8.68 -38.12
N SER A 13 -29.66 7.71 -38.82
CA SER A 13 -29.51 6.27 -38.67
C SER A 13 -28.31 5.78 -39.49
N THR A 14 -28.05 4.46 -39.43
CA THR A 14 -27.07 3.64 -40.17
C THR A 14 -25.60 3.79 -39.76
N MET A 15 -24.78 2.75 -39.62
CA MET A 15 -24.81 1.39 -40.16
C MET A 15 -23.92 0.47 -39.31
N LEU A 16 -24.38 -0.74 -38.97
CA LEU A 16 -23.51 -1.83 -38.48
C LEU A 16 -22.62 -2.31 -39.63
N LEU A 17 -21.30 -2.34 -39.42
CA LEU A 17 -20.41 -3.23 -40.17
C LEU A 17 -19.80 -4.24 -39.21
N THR A 18 -20.28 -5.47 -39.30
CA THR A 18 -19.62 -6.67 -38.80
C THR A 18 -18.52 -7.07 -39.79
N THR A 19 -17.26 -7.04 -39.37
CA THR A 19 -16.16 -7.71 -40.08
C THR A 19 -15.81 -9.00 -39.36
N THR A 20 -16.27 -10.11 -39.93
CA THR A 20 -15.83 -11.46 -39.56
C THR A 20 -14.54 -11.76 -40.30
N THR A 21 -13.40 -11.82 -39.60
CA THR A 21 -12.16 -12.34 -40.18
C THR A 21 -12.01 -13.81 -39.82
N THR A 22 -12.21 -14.65 -40.83
CA THR A 22 -11.93 -16.08 -40.85
C THR A 22 -10.41 -16.31 -40.73
N TYR A 23 -9.96 -17.01 -39.70
CA TYR A 23 -8.60 -17.55 -39.64
C TYR A 23 -8.57 -19.00 -40.10
N ALA A 24 -7.70 -19.26 -41.08
CA ALA A 24 -7.47 -20.56 -41.68
C ALA A 24 -6.80 -21.53 -40.70
N VAL A 25 -7.26 -22.78 -40.75
CA VAL A 25 -6.73 -23.92 -40.01
C VAL A 25 -5.43 -24.39 -40.68
N GLY A 26 -4.30 -24.24 -39.97
CA GLY A 26 -3.01 -24.82 -40.35
C GLY A 26 -2.70 -26.00 -39.43
N SER A 27 -2.77 -27.21 -39.97
CA SER A 27 -2.33 -28.46 -39.35
C SER A 27 -0.81 -28.53 -39.26
N VAL A 28 -0.25 -28.71 -38.07
CA VAL A 28 1.14 -29.17 -37.89
C VAL A 28 1.16 -30.34 -36.91
N SER A 29 1.84 -31.38 -37.36
CA SER A 29 1.96 -32.74 -36.84
C SER A 29 2.63 -32.82 -35.46
N SER A 30 2.13 -33.76 -34.68
CA SER A 30 2.75 -34.29 -33.46
C SER A 30 4.06 -35.01 -33.77
N GLU A 31 5.14 -34.62 -33.09
CA GLU A 31 6.29 -35.51 -32.89
C GLU A 31 6.71 -35.46 -31.42
N GLN A 32 6.25 -36.47 -30.68
CA GLN A 32 6.76 -36.81 -29.35
C GLN A 32 8.17 -37.38 -29.50
N ARG A 33 9.12 -36.88 -28.71
CA ARG A 33 10.33 -37.64 -28.37
C ARG A 33 10.66 -37.51 -26.88
N PRO A 34 11.17 -38.59 -26.24
CA PRO A 34 11.06 -38.78 -24.79
C PRO A 34 12.29 -38.28 -24.02
N PHE A 35 12.06 -38.03 -22.74
CA PHE A 35 13.06 -37.79 -21.70
C PHE A 35 14.03 -38.98 -21.57
N ALA A 36 15.33 -38.70 -21.49
CA ALA A 36 16.35 -39.64 -21.02
C ALA A 36 17.10 -39.02 -19.84
N ALA A 37 16.95 -39.64 -18.67
CA ALA A 37 17.78 -39.42 -17.50
C ALA A 37 19.14 -40.10 -17.71
N SER A 38 20.24 -39.43 -17.36
CA SER A 38 21.57 -40.03 -17.33
C SER A 38 22.14 -39.92 -15.92
N LEU A 39 22.20 -41.09 -15.27
CA LEU A 39 22.99 -41.39 -14.08
C LEU A 39 24.43 -41.63 -14.53
N LEU A 40 25.43 -41.03 -13.88
CA LEU A 40 26.81 -41.50 -13.94
C LEU A 40 27.47 -41.34 -12.55
N GLU A 41 27.64 -42.48 -11.89
CA GLU A 41 28.61 -42.69 -10.80
C GLU A 41 29.86 -43.37 -11.38
N HIS A 42 31.07 -42.93 -11.04
CA HIS A 42 32.15 -43.81 -10.53
C HIS A 42 33.43 -43.07 -10.05
N ASN A 43 33.73 -43.24 -8.75
CA ASN A 43 34.99 -43.44 -8.01
C ASN A 43 36.34 -43.48 -8.79
N GLY A 44 37.53 -43.05 -8.31
CA GLY A 44 38.07 -42.58 -7.00
C GLY A 44 39.60 -42.29 -7.07
N VAL A 45 40.21 -41.38 -6.25
CA VAL A 45 41.00 -41.58 -4.96
C VAL A 45 42.56 -41.51 -5.18
N PRO A 46 43.51 -41.19 -4.23
CA PRO A 46 43.55 -40.49 -2.90
C PRO A 46 44.69 -39.43 -2.66
N GLY A 47 44.63 -38.71 -1.51
CA GLY A 47 45.76 -38.18 -0.71
C GLY A 47 45.80 -36.65 -0.61
N MET A 48 45.82 -35.95 0.53
CA MET A 48 46.43 -36.19 1.84
C MET A 48 45.54 -35.70 2.99
N ALA A 49 45.72 -36.31 4.16
CA ALA A 49 45.05 -35.99 5.41
C ALA A 49 45.65 -34.77 6.12
N ASP A 50 44.81 -33.97 6.76
CA ASP A 50 45.11 -33.55 8.13
C ASP A 50 43.83 -33.44 8.96
N ARG A 51 43.92 -33.83 10.23
CA ARG A 51 42.82 -33.94 11.19
C ARG A 51 42.64 -32.60 11.93
N ILE A 52 41.42 -32.26 12.36
CA ILE A 52 41.05 -31.91 13.76
C ILE A 52 39.52 -31.66 13.89
N ALA A 53 38.91 -32.44 14.78
CA ALA A 53 37.71 -32.30 15.64
C ALA A 53 36.31 -31.89 15.08
N PRO A 54 35.21 -32.53 15.57
CA PRO A 54 33.84 -32.26 15.14
C PRO A 54 33.15 -31.21 16.04
N THR A 55 32.55 -30.19 15.45
CA THR A 55 31.58 -29.32 16.13
C THR A 55 30.18 -29.72 15.65
N SER A 56 29.41 -30.33 16.55
CA SER A 56 27.98 -30.59 16.36
C SER A 56 27.22 -29.26 16.27
N SER A 57 26.90 -28.81 15.07
CA SER A 57 25.93 -27.73 14.85
C SER A 57 24.55 -28.33 14.65
N SER A 58 23.74 -28.31 15.70
CA SER A 58 22.30 -28.52 15.62
C SER A 58 21.68 -27.45 14.72
N THR A 59 21.24 -27.84 13.54
CA THR A 59 20.50 -26.95 12.62
C THR A 59 19.10 -26.73 13.19
N SER A 60 18.93 -25.69 13.99
CA SER A 60 17.60 -25.14 14.28
C SER A 60 17.09 -24.48 13.01
N ALA A 61 15.95 -24.96 12.50
CA ALA A 61 15.22 -24.30 11.42
C ALA A 61 14.93 -22.85 11.82
N ALA A 62 15.54 -21.91 11.11
CA ALA A 62 15.24 -20.50 11.27
C ALA A 62 13.83 -20.26 10.71
N ASN A 63 12.87 -19.99 11.60
CA ASN A 63 11.67 -19.25 11.25
C ASN A 63 12.14 -17.86 10.82
N THR A 64 12.32 -17.66 9.51
CA THR A 64 12.55 -16.34 8.95
C THR A 64 11.25 -15.55 9.04
N ALA A 65 11.05 -14.86 10.16
CA ALA A 65 10.11 -13.76 10.22
C ALA A 65 10.50 -12.73 9.15
N ALA A 66 9.50 -12.08 8.54
CA ALA A 66 9.72 -10.97 7.62
C ALA A 66 10.69 -9.95 8.25
N PRO A 67 11.57 -9.31 7.45
CA PRO A 67 12.47 -8.28 7.97
C PRO A 67 11.64 -7.25 8.74
N ALA A 68 12.17 -6.79 9.89
CA ALA A 68 11.53 -5.78 10.72
C ALA A 68 11.42 -4.49 9.92
N THR A 69 10.30 -4.34 9.24
CA THR A 69 9.81 -3.10 8.67
C THR A 69 9.76 -2.08 9.78
N ASP A 70 10.09 -0.82 9.48
CA ASP A 70 9.70 0.27 10.37
C ASP A 70 8.19 0.11 10.62
N PRO A 71 7.75 -0.25 11.85
CA PRO A 71 6.35 -0.52 12.13
C PRO A 71 5.50 0.74 11.95
N TYR A 72 6.14 1.89 11.71
CA TYR A 72 5.57 3.20 11.50
C TYR A 72 5.51 3.62 10.04
N ALA A 73 6.24 2.95 9.14
CA ALA A 73 6.14 3.22 7.71
C ALA A 73 4.72 2.94 7.21
N ILE A 74 4.20 3.79 6.34
CA ILE A 74 2.98 3.49 5.59
C ILE A 74 3.35 2.55 4.45
N ALA A 75 2.61 1.46 4.29
CA ALA A 75 2.87 0.50 3.23
C ALA A 75 2.78 1.19 1.85
N PRO A 76 3.81 1.04 0.98
CA PRO A 76 3.81 1.66 -0.33
C PRO A 76 2.71 1.04 -1.21
N THR A 77 2.06 1.91 -1.99
CA THR A 77 1.00 1.53 -2.92
C THR A 77 1.47 1.77 -4.36
N PHE A 78 1.33 0.76 -5.21
CA PHE A 78 1.75 0.79 -6.60
C PHE A 78 0.55 0.58 -7.52
N ARG A 79 0.55 1.25 -8.67
CA ARG A 79 -0.44 1.01 -9.71
C ARG A 79 0.12 0.01 -10.71
N ILE A 80 -0.49 -1.16 -10.78
CA ILE A 80 -0.02 -2.26 -11.62
C ILE A 80 -1.13 -2.84 -12.48
N ARG A 81 -0.76 -3.54 -13.54
CA ARG A 81 -1.68 -4.37 -14.32
C ARG A 81 -1.67 -5.78 -13.74
N ALA A 82 -2.87 -6.30 -13.48
CA ALA A 82 -3.10 -7.60 -12.90
C ALA A 82 -4.03 -8.45 -13.78
N THR A 83 -3.94 -9.76 -13.64
CA THR A 83 -4.84 -10.71 -14.30
C THR A 83 -5.58 -11.59 -13.32
N ARG A 84 -6.74 -12.07 -13.75
CA ARG A 84 -7.53 -13.04 -12.99
C ARG A 84 -6.91 -14.44 -13.08
N GLN A 85 -6.83 -15.13 -11.94
CA GLN A 85 -6.37 -16.52 -11.82
C GLN A 85 -7.50 -17.44 -11.33
N GLY A 86 -8.18 -18.08 -12.29
CA GLY A 86 -9.28 -19.02 -12.06
C GLY A 86 -8.91 -20.51 -12.13
N MET A 87 -7.65 -20.86 -11.87
CA MET A 87 -7.12 -22.22 -11.98
C MET A 87 -7.58 -23.14 -10.84
N VAL A 88 -8.90 -23.31 -10.67
CA VAL A 88 -9.49 -24.20 -9.66
C VAL A 88 -8.93 -25.62 -9.80
N GLY A 89 -8.51 -26.20 -8.67
CA GLY A 89 -7.80 -27.49 -8.60
C GLY A 89 -6.29 -27.40 -8.86
N GLY A 90 -5.80 -26.27 -9.38
CA GLY A 90 -4.38 -25.99 -9.54
C GLY A 90 -3.66 -25.87 -8.19
N ARG A 91 -2.34 -26.09 -8.21
CA ARG A 91 -1.48 -26.01 -7.02
C ARG A 91 -0.57 -24.77 -7.12
N THR A 92 -0.67 -23.87 -6.15
CA THR A 92 0.20 -22.69 -6.06
C THR A 92 1.61 -23.05 -5.57
N ALA A 93 2.56 -22.11 -5.66
CA ALA A 93 3.93 -22.29 -5.20
C ALA A 93 4.07 -22.68 -3.71
N ASN A 94 3.16 -22.25 -2.83
CA ASN A 94 3.17 -22.65 -1.41
C ASN A 94 2.43 -23.97 -1.13
N GLY A 95 1.90 -24.63 -2.17
CA GLY A 95 1.20 -25.91 -2.05
C GLY A 95 -0.27 -25.81 -1.65
N TYR A 96 -0.86 -24.62 -1.72
CA TYR A 96 -2.31 -24.42 -1.66
C TYR A 96 -2.97 -24.97 -2.94
N ILE A 97 -4.07 -25.72 -2.77
CA ILE A 97 -4.88 -26.20 -3.89
C ILE A 97 -6.03 -25.21 -4.05
N ILE A 98 -6.13 -24.58 -5.22
CA ILE A 98 -7.03 -23.45 -5.46
C ILE A 98 -8.49 -23.96 -5.44
N PRO A 99 -9.32 -23.59 -4.45
CA PRO A 99 -10.75 -23.87 -4.48
C PRO A 99 -11.49 -22.89 -5.41
N PRO A 100 -12.77 -23.15 -5.72
CA PRO A 100 -13.64 -22.12 -6.27
C PRO A 100 -13.64 -20.85 -5.38
N ASN A 101 -13.70 -19.67 -5.99
CA ASN A 101 -13.72 -18.36 -5.31
C ASN A 101 -12.53 -18.13 -4.35
N ALA A 102 -11.35 -18.64 -4.71
CA ALA A 102 -10.14 -18.45 -3.93
C ALA A 102 -9.74 -16.97 -3.81
N ARG A 103 -9.20 -16.59 -2.66
CA ARG A 103 -8.69 -15.25 -2.35
C ARG A 103 -7.21 -15.32 -2.05
N PHE A 104 -6.39 -15.04 -3.06
CA PHE A 104 -4.93 -15.01 -2.96
C PHE A 104 -4.36 -14.20 -4.13
N VAL A 105 -3.06 -13.92 -4.09
CA VAL A 105 -2.32 -13.37 -5.23
C VAL A 105 -1.04 -14.14 -5.53
N SER A 106 -0.52 -13.95 -6.73
CA SER A 106 0.89 -14.20 -7.06
C SER A 106 1.70 -12.91 -7.01
N LEU A 107 2.95 -12.97 -6.56
CA LEU A 107 3.91 -11.88 -6.77
C LEU A 107 5.21 -12.43 -7.39
N PRO A 108 5.97 -11.58 -8.10
CA PRO A 108 7.17 -12.02 -8.82
C PRO A 108 8.39 -12.27 -7.93
N CYS A 109 8.20 -12.76 -6.69
CA CYS A 109 9.30 -13.16 -5.81
C CYS A 109 8.89 -14.27 -4.83
N ARG A 110 9.73 -15.32 -4.71
CA ARG A 110 9.60 -16.31 -3.63
C ARG A 110 9.85 -15.73 -2.23
N CYS A 111 10.52 -14.57 -2.15
CA CYS A 111 10.88 -13.90 -0.90
C CYS A 111 9.68 -13.37 -0.09
N VAL A 112 8.50 -13.27 -0.71
CA VAL A 112 7.25 -12.83 -0.07
C VAL A 112 6.16 -13.89 -0.17
N LEU A 113 6.56 -15.16 -0.26
CA LEU A 113 5.62 -16.28 -0.35
C LEU A 113 5.14 -16.66 1.06
N SER A 114 3.85 -16.54 1.32
CA SER A 114 3.24 -16.93 2.60
C SER A 114 3.20 -18.45 2.75
N SER A 115 3.21 -18.92 4.00
CA SER A 115 3.02 -20.34 4.29
C SER A 115 1.61 -20.79 3.86
N LYS A 116 1.39 -22.11 3.74
CA LYS A 116 0.09 -22.64 3.31
C LYS A 116 -0.97 -22.33 4.36
N GLY A 117 -1.92 -21.46 4.03
CA GLY A 117 -2.94 -20.98 4.98
C GLY A 117 -2.45 -19.84 5.89
N GLY A 118 -1.19 -19.42 5.72
CA GLY A 118 -0.60 -18.29 6.42
C GLY A 118 -0.97 -16.95 5.78
N ASN A 119 -0.54 -15.89 6.45
CA ASN A 119 -0.76 -14.48 6.12
C ASN A 119 0.51 -13.65 6.36
N GLU A 120 1.70 -14.26 6.28
CA GLU A 120 2.97 -13.59 6.54
C GLU A 120 3.23 -12.43 5.57
N TYR A 121 2.72 -12.57 4.34
CA TYR A 121 2.77 -11.55 3.30
C TYR A 121 1.38 -11.38 2.71
N GLN A 122 0.82 -10.19 2.89
CA GLN A 122 -0.48 -9.82 2.36
C GLN A 122 -0.37 -8.54 1.53
N VAL A 123 -1.27 -8.42 0.57
CA VAL A 123 -1.49 -7.18 -0.16
C VAL A 123 -2.90 -6.68 0.05
N ARG A 124 -3.08 -5.36 0.05
CA ARG A 124 -4.39 -4.76 -0.22
C ARG A 124 -4.48 -4.47 -1.71
N ILE A 125 -5.56 -4.91 -2.34
CA ILE A 125 -5.89 -4.55 -3.72
C ILE A 125 -7.05 -3.58 -3.69
N THR A 126 -6.96 -2.48 -4.42
CA THR A 126 -8.04 -1.49 -4.59
C THR A 126 -8.37 -1.31 -6.06
N TYR A 127 -9.67 -1.39 -6.38
CA TYR A 127 -10.22 -1.16 -7.71
C TYR A 127 -11.54 -0.38 -7.61
N ARG A 128 -11.57 0.83 -8.19
CA ARG A 128 -12.77 1.69 -8.25
C ARG A 128 -13.48 1.85 -6.88
N GLY A 129 -12.70 2.04 -5.81
CA GLY A 129 -13.21 2.26 -4.45
C GLY A 129 -13.61 0.99 -3.69
N ARG A 130 -13.50 -0.20 -4.29
CA ARG A 130 -13.61 -1.49 -3.59
C ARG A 130 -12.21 -1.99 -3.26
N SER A 131 -12.04 -2.59 -2.08
CA SER A 131 -10.75 -3.14 -1.66
C SER A 131 -10.89 -4.49 -0.98
N THR A 132 -9.85 -5.32 -1.11
CA THR A 132 -9.73 -6.60 -0.41
C THR A 132 -8.29 -6.83 0.03
N VAL A 133 -8.10 -7.56 1.14
CA VAL A 133 -6.79 -7.95 1.65
C VAL A 133 -6.63 -9.46 1.48
N VAL A 134 -5.58 -9.87 0.79
CA VAL A 134 -5.37 -11.27 0.42
C VAL A 134 -3.90 -11.68 0.55
N PRO A 135 -3.62 -12.95 0.90
CA PRO A 135 -2.27 -13.44 1.07
C PRO A 135 -1.58 -13.76 -0.26
N VAL A 136 -0.25 -13.71 -0.26
CA VAL A 136 0.60 -14.07 -1.39
C VAL A 136 0.88 -15.58 -1.37
N TYR A 137 0.25 -16.36 -2.25
CA TYR A 137 0.33 -17.83 -2.26
C TYR A 137 1.05 -18.41 -3.46
N ASP A 138 1.33 -17.61 -4.49
CA ASP A 138 1.98 -18.09 -5.71
C ASP A 138 3.11 -17.16 -6.17
N VAL A 139 3.90 -17.62 -7.13
CA VAL A 139 5.05 -16.90 -7.68
C VAL A 139 4.86 -16.69 -9.18
N GLY A 140 4.81 -15.45 -9.61
CA GLY A 140 4.46 -15.08 -10.98
C GLY A 140 3.83 -13.70 -11.04
N PRO A 141 3.37 -13.24 -12.21
CA PRO A 141 2.96 -14.08 -13.35
C PRO A 141 4.10 -14.53 -14.26
N TYR A 142 4.81 -13.60 -14.93
CA TYR A 142 5.89 -13.92 -15.87
C TYR A 142 7.27 -13.85 -15.24
N SER A 143 7.52 -12.85 -14.38
CA SER A 143 8.74 -12.83 -13.56
C SER A 143 8.59 -13.64 -12.27
N ALA A 144 9.71 -14.15 -11.76
CA ALA A 144 9.84 -14.84 -10.48
C ALA A 144 10.98 -14.28 -9.60
N ARG A 145 11.62 -13.19 -10.04
CA ARG A 145 12.74 -12.53 -9.34
C ARG A 145 12.65 -11.00 -9.36
N ASP A 146 11.48 -10.44 -9.62
CA ASP A 146 11.25 -9.00 -9.57
C ASP A 146 10.61 -8.63 -8.23
N ASP A 147 11.33 -7.87 -7.42
CA ASP A 147 10.87 -7.29 -6.17
C ASP A 147 10.66 -5.78 -6.35
N TYR A 148 9.86 -5.39 -7.36
CA TYR A 148 9.70 -4.00 -7.79
C TYR A 148 9.29 -3.01 -6.70
N TRP A 149 8.76 -3.50 -5.57
CA TRP A 149 8.43 -2.73 -4.39
C TRP A 149 9.65 -2.32 -3.55
N ASN A 150 10.82 -2.92 -3.75
CA ASN A 150 12.06 -2.58 -3.05
C ASN A 150 12.79 -1.44 -3.76
N PRO A 151 13.19 -0.36 -3.05
CA PRO A 151 14.01 0.71 -3.64
C PRO A 151 15.36 0.20 -4.18
N GLN A 152 15.95 -0.79 -3.51
CA GLN A 152 17.11 -1.54 -3.98
C GLN A 152 16.65 -2.92 -4.45
N ARG A 153 16.11 -3.00 -5.67
CA ARG A 153 15.63 -4.27 -6.21
C ARG A 153 16.77 -5.22 -6.57
N THR A 154 16.55 -6.52 -6.40
CA THR A 154 17.58 -7.55 -6.60
C THR A 154 17.68 -7.99 -8.06
N GLY A 155 16.54 -8.16 -8.74
CA GLY A 155 16.50 -8.77 -10.07
C GLY A 155 16.81 -7.83 -11.23
N PHE A 156 16.37 -6.57 -11.13
CA PHE A 156 16.36 -5.60 -12.23
C PHE A 156 16.66 -4.18 -11.71
N PRO A 157 17.87 -3.94 -11.16
CA PRO A 157 18.22 -2.72 -10.40
C PRO A 157 18.20 -1.41 -11.20
N ASP A 158 18.20 -1.51 -12.53
CA ASP A 158 18.16 -0.40 -13.48
C ASP A 158 16.74 0.14 -13.74
N LEU A 159 15.70 -0.63 -13.41
CA LEU A 159 14.32 -0.20 -13.56
C LEU A 159 13.86 0.69 -12.39
N GLU A 160 12.97 1.64 -12.68
CA GLU A 160 12.44 2.57 -11.70
C GLU A 160 11.73 1.84 -10.54
N TRP A 161 11.83 2.39 -9.33
CA TRP A 161 11.13 1.85 -8.17
C TRP A 161 9.62 1.83 -8.39
N GLY A 162 8.98 0.70 -8.08
CA GLY A 162 7.56 0.51 -8.30
C GLY A 162 7.16 0.16 -9.74
N TRP A 163 8.09 0.22 -10.71
CA TRP A 163 7.83 -0.20 -12.09
C TRP A 163 8.12 -1.69 -12.28
N PRO A 164 7.10 -2.54 -12.51
CA PRO A 164 7.30 -3.97 -12.68
C PRO A 164 8.07 -4.29 -13.97
N MET A 165 8.93 -5.29 -13.89
CA MET A 165 9.70 -5.77 -15.04
C MET A 165 8.79 -6.25 -16.18
N ASP A 166 7.65 -6.86 -15.87
CA ASP A 166 6.67 -7.30 -16.86
C ASP A 166 6.01 -6.10 -17.60
N HIS A 167 5.90 -4.93 -16.97
CA HIS A 167 5.49 -3.70 -17.66
C HIS A 167 6.59 -3.22 -18.61
N ALA A 168 7.83 -3.12 -18.13
CA ALA A 168 8.96 -2.67 -18.93
C ALA A 168 9.18 -3.57 -20.16
N ALA A 169 9.07 -4.89 -19.98
CA ALA A 169 9.19 -5.85 -21.07
C ALA A 169 8.11 -5.63 -22.15
N TYR A 170 6.88 -5.39 -21.74
CA TYR A 170 5.75 -5.23 -22.66
C TYR A 170 5.72 -3.85 -23.36
N TYR A 171 5.86 -2.76 -22.61
CA TYR A 171 5.71 -1.40 -23.13
C TYR A 171 6.98 -0.85 -23.77
N GLU A 172 8.15 -1.25 -23.27
CA GLU A 172 9.44 -0.66 -23.63
C GLU A 172 10.35 -1.66 -24.35
N GLY A 173 9.94 -2.92 -24.47
CA GLY A 173 10.77 -3.98 -25.04
C GLY A 173 11.97 -4.35 -24.16
N TYR A 174 11.93 -4.01 -22.87
CA TYR A 174 12.98 -4.35 -21.91
C TYR A 174 13.31 -5.85 -21.95
N ASN A 175 14.59 -6.21 -21.88
CA ASN A 175 15.07 -7.59 -22.06
C ASN A 175 14.53 -8.28 -23.34
N GLY A 176 14.31 -7.52 -24.42
CA GLY A 176 13.74 -8.05 -25.66
C GLY A 176 12.29 -8.53 -25.51
N GLY A 177 11.56 -7.99 -24.52
CA GLY A 177 10.20 -8.40 -24.18
C GLY A 177 10.09 -9.71 -23.41
N GLN A 178 11.19 -10.20 -22.82
CA GLN A 178 11.23 -11.46 -22.09
C GLN A 178 11.34 -11.29 -20.58
N ALA A 179 10.66 -12.16 -19.85
CA ALA A 179 10.78 -12.39 -18.41
C ALA A 179 11.19 -13.85 -18.12
N ASP A 180 11.27 -14.24 -16.84
CA ASP A 180 11.78 -15.55 -16.40
C ASP A 180 11.02 -16.73 -17.01
N LYS A 181 9.70 -16.57 -17.23
CA LYS A 181 8.83 -17.60 -17.82
C LYS A 181 8.56 -17.39 -19.32
N GLY A 182 9.34 -16.55 -19.99
CA GLY A 182 9.30 -16.33 -21.43
C GLY A 182 8.76 -14.96 -21.84
N TYR A 183 8.26 -14.87 -23.07
CA TYR A 183 7.83 -13.61 -23.67
C TYR A 183 6.59 -13.04 -22.98
N VAL A 184 6.67 -11.77 -22.59
CA VAL A 184 5.60 -11.05 -21.89
C VAL A 184 4.56 -10.57 -22.91
N ARG A 185 3.43 -11.27 -22.97
CA ARG A 185 2.33 -10.98 -23.90
C ARG A 185 1.31 -9.99 -23.35
N PHE A 186 1.30 -9.84 -22.03
CA PHE A 186 0.48 -8.90 -21.30
C PHE A 186 1.33 -8.37 -20.15
N PRO A 187 1.24 -7.08 -19.82
CA PRO A 187 2.07 -6.45 -18.80
C PRO A 187 1.61 -6.86 -17.39
N THR A 188 1.56 -8.13 -17.06
CA THR A 188 0.91 -8.57 -15.81
C THR A 188 1.92 -8.73 -14.70
N ALA A 189 1.83 -7.88 -13.68
CA ALA A 189 2.74 -7.92 -12.52
C ALA A 189 2.20 -8.72 -11.32
N MET A 190 0.91 -9.11 -11.35
CA MET A 190 0.25 -9.87 -10.28
C MET A 190 -0.92 -10.67 -10.84
N ASP A 191 -1.03 -11.94 -10.46
CA ASP A 191 -2.24 -12.74 -10.66
C ASP A 191 -3.12 -12.69 -9.39
N VAL A 192 -4.44 -12.69 -9.56
CA VAL A 192 -5.42 -12.54 -8.46
C VAL A 192 -6.48 -13.63 -8.53
N GLY A 193 -6.69 -14.35 -7.43
CA GLY A 193 -7.69 -15.40 -7.34
C GLY A 193 -9.14 -14.94 -7.58
N ASP A 194 -9.96 -15.83 -8.12
CA ASP A 194 -11.34 -15.56 -8.56
C ASP A 194 -12.24 -14.84 -7.56
N GLY A 195 -12.21 -15.25 -6.28
CA GLY A 195 -13.07 -14.65 -5.26
C GLY A 195 -12.69 -13.21 -4.96
N ALA A 196 -11.38 -12.91 -4.94
CA ALA A 196 -10.91 -11.54 -4.78
C ALA A 196 -11.24 -10.69 -6.01
N TRP A 197 -11.07 -11.24 -7.21
CA TRP A 197 -11.27 -10.53 -8.47
C TRP A 197 -12.75 -10.19 -8.73
N ILE A 198 -13.62 -11.19 -8.65
CA ILE A 198 -15.04 -11.05 -9.02
C ILE A 198 -15.85 -10.56 -7.84
N ASP A 199 -15.81 -11.26 -6.71
CA ASP A 199 -16.76 -11.01 -5.62
C ASP A 199 -16.38 -9.71 -4.89
N ASP A 200 -15.11 -9.62 -4.47
CA ASP A 200 -14.65 -8.54 -3.62
C ASP A 200 -14.44 -7.24 -4.42
N LEU A 201 -13.70 -7.33 -5.53
CA LEU A 201 -13.34 -6.15 -6.35
C LEU A 201 -14.38 -5.84 -7.44
N GLY A 202 -15.24 -6.79 -7.83
CA GLY A 202 -16.26 -6.55 -8.86
C GLY A 202 -15.68 -6.33 -10.25
N ILE A 203 -14.49 -6.85 -10.53
CA ILE A 203 -13.83 -6.65 -11.81
C ILE A 203 -14.49 -7.55 -12.85
N VAL A 204 -14.88 -6.94 -13.97
CA VAL A 204 -15.43 -7.64 -15.14
C VAL A 204 -14.33 -7.81 -16.18
N GLY A 205 -14.18 -9.03 -16.70
CA GLY A 205 -13.09 -9.43 -17.59
C GLY A 205 -11.87 -9.96 -16.83
N ASP A 206 -10.80 -10.30 -17.56
CA ASP A 206 -9.66 -11.03 -17.00
C ASP A 206 -8.41 -10.16 -16.79
N GLN A 207 -8.48 -8.87 -17.10
CA GLN A 207 -7.37 -7.92 -16.92
C GLN A 207 -7.88 -6.59 -16.37
N ALA A 208 -7.12 -5.98 -15.48
CA ALA A 208 -7.39 -4.65 -14.95
C ALA A 208 -6.10 -3.96 -14.51
N GLU A 209 -6.15 -2.64 -14.47
CA GLU A 209 -5.20 -1.87 -13.67
C GLU A 209 -5.78 -1.72 -12.26
N VAL A 210 -4.96 -2.01 -11.25
CA VAL A 210 -5.33 -1.99 -9.84
C VAL A 210 -4.26 -1.25 -9.03
N GLU A 211 -4.65 -0.76 -7.86
CA GLU A 211 -3.71 -0.29 -6.86
C GLU A 211 -3.42 -1.43 -5.89
N VAL A 212 -2.14 -1.70 -5.64
CA VAL A 212 -1.68 -2.77 -4.73
C VAL A 212 -0.80 -2.17 -3.64
N THR A 213 -1.16 -2.41 -2.39
CA THR A 213 -0.41 -1.96 -1.21
C THR A 213 0.32 -3.14 -0.57
N MET A 214 1.63 -3.01 -0.34
CA MET A 214 2.48 -4.08 0.18
C MET A 214 2.46 -4.11 1.71
N LEU A 215 1.55 -4.87 2.32
CA LEU A 215 1.25 -4.75 3.77
C LEU A 215 2.35 -5.27 4.70
N TRP A 216 3.33 -6.03 4.19
CA TRP A 216 4.52 -6.36 4.98
C TRP A 216 5.54 -5.21 5.02
N MET A 217 5.34 -4.15 4.22
CA MET A 217 6.22 -2.98 4.14
C MET A 217 5.70 -1.77 4.93
N GLY A 218 4.63 -1.93 5.71
CA GLY A 218 4.16 -0.89 6.61
C GLY A 218 2.71 -1.06 7.05
N GLN A 219 2.18 -0.04 7.72
CA GLN A 219 0.78 0.07 8.09
C GLN A 219 -0.11 0.14 6.85
N ASP A 220 -1.24 -0.55 6.90
CA ASP A 220 -2.28 -0.47 5.86
C ASP A 220 -2.96 0.90 5.91
N PRO A 221 -2.80 1.77 4.89
CA PRO A 221 -3.39 3.10 4.87
C PRO A 221 -4.93 3.08 4.87
N LEU A 222 -5.55 1.92 4.57
CA LEU A 222 -6.99 1.74 4.47
C LEU A 222 -7.55 0.69 5.45
N ALA A 223 -6.77 0.20 6.43
CA ALA A 223 -7.29 -0.71 7.46
C ALA A 223 -8.34 -0.05 8.38
N GLY A 224 -8.48 1.27 8.30
CA GLY A 224 -9.24 2.04 9.27
C GLY A 224 -8.52 2.10 10.62
N PRO A 225 -9.06 2.83 11.59
CA PRO A 225 -8.50 2.87 12.93
C PRO A 225 -8.58 1.48 13.60
N PRO A 226 -7.57 1.06 14.38
CA PRO A 226 -7.68 -0.16 15.19
C PRO A 226 -8.90 -0.07 16.13
N GLN A 227 -9.47 -1.23 16.48
CA GLN A 227 -10.66 -1.27 17.33
C GLN A 227 -10.32 -0.72 18.73
N ARG A 228 -10.95 0.41 19.11
CA ARG A 228 -10.75 1.07 20.41
C ARG A 228 -11.21 0.17 21.56
N ASP A 229 -10.33 -0.06 22.53
CA ASP A 229 -10.75 -0.52 23.85
C ASP A 229 -11.20 0.71 24.67
N PRO A 230 -12.50 0.83 25.00
CA PRO A 230 -13.03 1.99 25.72
C PRO A 230 -12.51 2.11 27.16
N ASN A 231 -11.82 1.10 27.68
CA ASN A 231 -11.29 1.10 29.04
C ASN A 231 -9.83 1.58 29.13
N GLN A 232 -9.16 1.84 28.00
CA GLN A 232 -7.78 2.33 28.02
C GLN A 232 -7.70 3.82 28.35
N PRO A 233 -6.67 4.24 29.12
CA PRO A 233 -6.43 5.65 29.36
C PRO A 233 -6.13 6.35 28.04
N GLU A 234 -6.91 7.38 27.73
CA GLU A 234 -6.70 8.27 26.60
C GLU A 234 -6.18 9.61 27.10
N ILE A 235 -5.26 10.19 26.35
CA ILE A 235 -4.73 11.52 26.59
C ILE A 235 -5.14 12.38 25.43
N LEU A 236 -5.96 13.38 25.73
CA LEU A 236 -6.50 14.34 24.78
C LEU A 236 -5.75 15.66 24.93
N VAL A 237 -5.24 16.17 23.82
CA VAL A 237 -4.68 17.52 23.74
C VAL A 237 -5.62 18.35 22.89
N ASP A 238 -6.34 19.26 23.54
CA ASP A 238 -7.23 20.24 22.92
C ASP A 238 -6.44 21.49 22.51
N GLU A 239 -6.82 22.13 21.41
CA GLU A 239 -6.10 23.31 20.89
C GLU A 239 -6.25 24.56 21.75
N LEU A 240 -7.21 24.58 22.68
CA LEU A 240 -7.34 25.61 23.72
C LEU A 240 -6.69 25.19 25.04
N GLY A 241 -6.14 23.97 25.11
CA GLY A 241 -5.47 23.41 26.28
C GLY A 241 -4.01 23.87 26.43
N GLY A 242 -3.45 23.62 27.62
CA GLY A 242 -2.06 24.01 27.93
C GLY A 242 -0.98 23.17 27.23
N ASP A 243 -1.33 21.99 26.74
CA ASP A 243 -0.43 21.06 26.04
C ASP A 243 -0.43 21.28 24.51
N PHE A 244 -1.10 22.34 24.04
CA PHE A 244 -1.08 22.80 22.66
C PHE A 244 -0.22 24.06 22.54
N TRP A 245 0.71 24.04 21.59
CA TRP A 245 1.60 25.16 21.30
C TRP A 245 1.47 25.58 19.84
N HIS A 246 1.61 26.86 19.55
CA HIS A 246 1.73 27.38 18.19
C HIS A 246 2.69 28.58 18.14
N ASN A 247 3.30 28.81 16.97
CA ASN A 247 4.36 29.80 16.80
C ASN A 247 3.89 31.22 16.45
N SER A 248 2.61 31.39 16.10
CA SER A 248 2.09 32.65 15.55
C SER A 248 0.71 33.00 16.11
N PRO A 249 0.46 34.26 16.47
CA PRO A 249 -0.86 34.73 16.90
C PRO A 249 -1.85 34.87 15.73
N ASP A 250 -1.40 34.71 14.48
CA ASP A 250 -2.21 34.94 13.27
C ASP A 250 -3.03 33.71 12.83
N LEU A 251 -2.99 32.62 13.60
CA LEU A 251 -3.88 31.48 13.39
C LEU A 251 -5.33 31.95 13.49
N GLY A 252 -6.06 31.79 12.39
CA GLY A 252 -7.48 32.11 12.39
C GLY A 252 -8.24 31.09 13.20
N SER A 253 -9.28 31.51 13.90
CA SER A 253 -10.23 30.58 14.53
C SER A 253 -11.34 30.18 13.56
N SER A 254 -11.98 29.06 13.87
CA SER A 254 -13.10 28.53 13.09
C SER A 254 -14.29 29.49 13.10
N ALA A 255 -14.89 29.71 11.94
CA ALA A 255 -16.10 30.50 11.84
C ALA A 255 -17.28 29.70 12.41
N VAL A 256 -18.19 30.37 13.13
CA VAL A 256 -19.45 29.77 13.64
C VAL A 256 -19.24 28.72 14.75
N GLY A 257 -18.01 28.58 15.28
CA GLY A 257 -17.70 27.66 16.39
C GLY A 257 -17.89 26.19 16.01
N CYS A 258 -17.36 25.80 14.86
CA CYS A 258 -17.22 24.40 14.44
C CYS A 258 -15.89 23.83 14.95
N GLY A 259 -15.74 22.51 14.88
CA GLY A 259 -14.68 21.76 15.54
C GLY A 259 -15.11 21.20 16.89
N TYR A 260 -14.27 20.37 17.49
CA TYR A 260 -14.55 19.85 18.82
C TYR A 260 -14.52 21.00 19.83
N GLY A 261 -15.32 20.94 20.90
CA GLY A 261 -15.40 22.05 21.86
C GLY A 261 -15.95 23.37 21.28
N ARG A 262 -16.47 23.35 20.03
CA ARG A 262 -16.92 24.52 19.26
C ARG A 262 -15.79 25.48 18.89
N HIS A 263 -14.58 24.97 18.73
CA HIS A 263 -13.44 25.74 18.27
C HIS A 263 -12.52 24.85 17.41
N ALA A 264 -11.75 25.50 16.54
CA ALA A 264 -10.62 24.92 15.83
C ALA A 264 -9.78 26.08 15.29
N TYR A 265 -8.47 25.92 15.20
CA TYR A 265 -7.62 26.86 14.46
C TYR A 265 -7.56 26.49 12.97
N GLN A 266 -7.23 27.46 12.14
CA GLN A 266 -6.94 27.28 10.73
C GLN A 266 -5.98 28.32 10.19
N THR A 267 -5.34 27.96 9.08
CA THR A 267 -4.61 28.90 8.25
C THR A 267 -4.73 28.53 6.77
N ARG A 268 -4.09 29.32 5.91
CA ARG A 268 -3.94 29.03 4.50
C ARG A 268 -2.66 28.27 4.25
N SER A 269 -2.75 27.24 3.43
CA SER A 269 -1.60 26.46 3.04
C SER A 269 -0.66 27.22 2.11
N VAL A 270 0.63 26.91 2.21
CA VAL A 270 1.67 27.27 1.26
C VAL A 270 2.31 26.00 0.70
N SER A 271 2.77 26.03 -0.55
CA SER A 271 3.44 24.91 -1.20
C SER A 271 4.95 25.01 -1.17
N ASN A 272 5.49 26.20 -0.88
CA ASN A 272 6.92 26.44 -0.73
C ASN A 272 7.26 26.49 0.77
N PRO A 273 8.05 25.53 1.30
CA PRO A 273 8.41 25.49 2.72
C PRO A 273 9.06 26.78 3.26
N SER A 274 9.81 27.50 2.41
CA SER A 274 10.43 28.78 2.79
C SER A 274 9.43 29.91 3.05
N GLN A 275 8.16 29.72 2.69
CA GLN A 275 7.07 30.66 2.96
C GLN A 275 6.22 30.22 4.16
N SER A 276 6.53 29.09 4.78
CA SER A 276 5.83 28.60 5.96
C SER A 276 5.96 29.60 7.10
N SER A 277 4.84 29.94 7.71
CA SER A 277 4.80 30.89 8.82
C SER A 277 4.07 30.35 10.04
N GLN A 278 3.26 29.30 9.85
CA GLN A 278 2.37 28.76 10.86
C GLN A 278 2.74 27.32 11.17
N VAL A 279 3.01 27.04 12.45
CA VAL A 279 3.31 25.71 12.98
C VAL A 279 2.57 25.56 14.30
N VAL A 280 1.88 24.42 14.47
CA VAL A 280 1.24 24.02 15.72
C VAL A 280 1.79 22.69 16.20
N ARG A 281 1.68 22.44 17.49
CA ARG A 281 2.12 21.21 18.14
C ARG A 281 1.15 20.80 19.25
N TRP A 282 0.72 19.54 19.22
CA TRP A 282 0.09 18.85 20.34
C TRP A 282 1.16 18.03 21.06
N GLN A 283 1.44 18.35 22.33
CA GLN A 283 2.55 17.79 23.08
C GLN A 283 2.11 17.40 24.50
N PRO A 284 1.58 16.18 24.69
CA PRO A 284 1.12 15.71 25.99
C PRO A 284 2.30 15.38 26.92
N ASN A 285 2.02 15.32 28.22
CA ASN A 285 2.87 14.62 29.19
C ASN A 285 2.37 13.17 29.37
N LEU A 286 3.03 12.21 28.74
CA LEU A 286 2.62 10.80 28.75
C LEU A 286 3.05 10.11 30.06
N PRO A 287 2.14 9.43 30.79
CA PRO A 287 2.42 8.88 32.12
C PRO A 287 3.27 7.61 32.07
N THR A 288 3.22 6.86 30.97
CA THR A 288 3.91 5.57 30.83
C THR A 288 4.55 5.45 29.47
N GLU A 289 5.70 4.79 29.40
CA GLU A 289 6.25 4.32 28.14
C GLU A 289 5.37 3.20 27.56
N GLY A 290 5.25 3.16 26.23
CA GLY A 290 4.52 2.12 25.51
C GLY A 290 4.13 2.52 24.09
N GLU A 291 3.37 1.66 23.43
CA GLU A 291 2.76 1.94 22.13
C GLU A 291 1.48 2.77 22.31
N TYR A 292 1.29 3.77 21.45
CA TYR A 292 0.09 4.61 21.43
C TYR A 292 -0.47 4.72 20.03
N ASP A 293 -1.77 4.48 19.89
CA ASP A 293 -2.54 4.83 18.70
C ASP A 293 -2.81 6.34 18.71
N LEU A 294 -2.38 7.02 17.64
CA LEU A 294 -2.49 8.47 17.49
C LEU A 294 -3.65 8.84 16.58
N TYR A 295 -4.37 9.87 16.98
CA TYR A 295 -5.45 10.43 16.20
C TYR A 295 -5.39 11.95 16.22
N VAL A 296 -5.89 12.56 15.14
CA VAL A 296 -6.16 13.99 15.05
C VAL A 296 -7.60 14.22 14.66
N HIS A 297 -8.22 15.26 15.19
CA HIS A 297 -9.56 15.65 14.80
C HIS A 297 -9.46 16.60 13.60
N VAL A 298 -10.06 16.22 12.47
CA VAL A 298 -10.19 17.07 11.30
C VAL A 298 -11.64 17.59 11.25
N PRO A 299 -11.88 18.87 11.56
CA PRO A 299 -13.23 19.38 11.71
C PRO A 299 -13.93 19.57 10.37
N ILE A 300 -15.24 19.31 10.37
CA ILE A 300 -16.13 19.71 9.27
C ILE A 300 -16.59 21.14 9.55
N CYS A 301 -15.92 22.09 8.91
CA CYS A 301 -16.15 23.52 9.12
C CYS A 301 -16.58 24.22 7.83
N PRO A 302 -17.64 25.06 7.85
CA PRO A 302 -17.96 25.92 6.72
C PRO A 302 -16.79 26.84 6.38
N SER A 303 -16.24 26.73 5.17
CA SER A 303 -15.15 27.57 4.69
C SER A 303 -15.38 28.00 3.25
N LYS A 304 -14.88 29.19 2.90
CA LYS A 304 -14.86 29.67 1.50
C LYS A 304 -13.81 28.95 0.66
N ARG A 305 -12.90 28.20 1.27
CA ARG A 305 -11.80 27.48 0.63
C ARG A 305 -11.94 26.00 0.93
N ALA A 306 -11.63 25.18 -0.06
CA ALA A 306 -11.52 23.75 0.16
C ALA A 306 -10.39 23.45 1.17
N PRO A 307 -10.56 22.45 2.05
CA PRO A 307 -9.45 21.89 2.82
C PRO A 307 -8.35 21.34 1.91
N THR A 308 -7.13 21.27 2.42
CA THR A 308 -6.01 20.63 1.71
C THR A 308 -6.18 19.12 1.64
N THR A 309 -5.68 18.52 0.55
CA THR A 309 -5.61 17.06 0.42
C THR A 309 -4.26 16.48 0.87
N SER A 310 -3.38 17.30 1.44
CA SER A 310 -1.97 16.95 1.69
C SER A 310 -1.41 17.59 2.95
N ALA A 311 -2.17 17.57 4.05
CA ALA A 311 -1.70 18.02 5.36
C ALA A 311 -0.58 17.09 5.88
N ARG A 312 0.58 17.66 6.25
CA ARG A 312 1.81 16.94 6.62
C ARG A 312 1.99 16.90 8.14
N TYR A 313 1.48 15.86 8.79
CA TYR A 313 1.63 15.68 10.23
C TYR A 313 2.98 15.06 10.55
N LEU A 314 3.85 15.80 11.25
CA LEU A 314 5.11 15.28 11.78
C LEU A 314 4.88 14.68 13.17
N ILE A 315 5.24 13.43 13.34
CA ILE A 315 5.07 12.67 14.59
C ILE A 315 6.45 12.44 15.16
N GLN A 316 6.78 13.13 16.24
CA GLN A 316 7.96 12.82 17.04
C GLN A 316 7.59 11.76 18.07
N HIS A 317 8.17 10.57 17.90
CA HIS A 317 8.03 9.47 18.83
C HIS A 317 9.40 9.10 19.43
N ARG A 318 9.48 8.04 20.25
CA ARG A 318 10.71 7.66 20.98
C ARG A 318 11.91 7.44 20.06
N ASP A 319 11.66 6.75 18.95
CA ASP A 319 12.73 6.18 18.12
C ASP A 319 13.08 7.06 16.91
N ALA A 320 12.12 7.86 16.43
CA ALA A 320 12.32 8.71 15.25
C ALA A 320 11.26 9.83 15.15
N ALA A 321 11.35 10.60 14.08
CA ALA A 321 10.29 11.49 13.62
C ALA A 321 9.82 11.04 12.22
N LEU A 322 8.50 10.94 12.03
CA LEU A 322 7.88 10.48 10.78
C LEU A 322 6.83 11.48 10.29
N GLU A 323 6.72 11.68 8.98
CA GLU A 323 5.64 12.45 8.37
C GLU A 323 4.50 11.54 7.88
N VAL A 324 3.26 11.91 8.21
CA VAL A 324 2.02 11.27 7.72
C VAL A 324 1.19 12.29 6.95
N LEU A 325 0.79 11.92 5.73
CA LEU A 325 -0.10 12.73 4.89
C LEU A 325 -1.56 12.43 5.19
N VAL A 326 -2.34 13.48 5.39
CA VAL A 326 -3.79 13.41 5.58
C VAL A 326 -4.51 14.31 4.57
N ASP A 327 -5.50 13.74 3.89
CA ASP A 327 -6.45 14.48 3.07
C ASP A 327 -7.58 15.02 3.95
N GLN A 328 -7.44 16.25 4.45
CA GLN A 328 -8.45 16.88 5.28
C GLN A 328 -9.77 17.21 4.53
N SER A 329 -9.81 17.03 3.21
CA SER A 329 -11.04 17.24 2.43
C SER A 329 -11.97 16.02 2.46
N THR A 330 -11.42 14.82 2.70
CA THR A 330 -12.18 13.57 2.70
C THR A 330 -12.07 12.81 4.02
N GLN A 331 -10.95 12.93 4.74
CA GLN A 331 -10.70 12.32 6.04
C GLN A 331 -11.07 13.32 7.15
N THR A 332 -12.24 13.14 7.75
CA THR A 332 -12.82 14.08 8.74
C THR A 332 -13.11 13.39 10.08
N SER A 333 -13.38 14.16 11.12
CA SER A 333 -13.49 13.71 12.51
C SER A 333 -12.17 13.10 13.01
N TRP A 334 -12.22 12.06 13.85
CA TRP A 334 -11.02 11.38 14.35
C TRP A 334 -10.32 10.58 13.25
N VAL A 335 -9.27 11.15 12.68
CA VAL A 335 -8.39 10.53 11.70
C VAL A 335 -7.25 9.83 12.43
N TYR A 336 -7.06 8.54 12.16
CA TYR A 336 -5.94 7.76 12.69
C TYR A 336 -4.66 8.10 11.93
N LEU A 337 -3.60 8.44 12.67
CA LEU A 337 -2.29 8.73 12.10
C LEU A 337 -1.37 7.51 12.08
N GLY A 338 -1.55 6.59 13.03
CA GLY A 338 -0.70 5.42 13.20
C GLY A 338 -0.51 5.06 14.68
N ARG A 339 0.21 3.97 14.92
CA ARG A 339 0.61 3.48 16.24
C ARG A 339 2.09 3.75 16.41
N TYR A 340 2.55 4.33 17.52
CA TYR A 340 3.97 4.70 17.70
C TYR A 340 4.46 4.44 19.13
N PRO A 341 5.79 4.22 19.34
CA PRO A 341 6.37 3.98 20.64
C PRO A 341 6.68 5.34 21.27
N PHE A 342 6.13 5.61 22.44
CA PHE A 342 6.46 6.82 23.18
C PHE A 342 7.13 6.47 24.50
N SER A 343 8.18 7.20 24.86
CA SER A 343 8.66 7.27 26.23
C SER A 343 7.65 8.03 27.10
N ALA A 344 7.65 7.74 28.40
CA ALA A 344 6.98 8.61 29.37
C ALA A 344 7.58 10.03 29.35
N GLY A 345 6.79 11.04 29.71
CA GLY A 345 7.17 12.45 29.69
C GLY A 345 6.62 13.21 28.48
N SER A 346 7.21 14.37 28.19
CA SER A 346 6.72 15.32 27.18
C SER A 346 7.58 15.42 25.92
N ASN A 347 8.46 14.45 25.66
CA ASN A 347 9.34 14.49 24.48
C ASN A 347 8.60 14.20 23.16
N GLY A 348 7.48 13.48 23.23
CA GLY A 348 6.69 13.11 22.06
C GLY A 348 5.63 14.13 21.69
N PHE A 349 5.39 14.32 20.39
CA PHE A 349 4.40 15.28 19.91
C PHE A 349 3.90 14.96 18.49
N ILE A 350 2.75 15.54 18.16
CA ILE A 350 2.28 15.71 16.77
C ILE A 350 2.45 17.18 16.42
N GLN A 351 3.05 17.48 15.27
CA GLN A 351 3.23 18.82 14.75
C GLN A 351 2.59 18.93 13.36
N LEU A 352 1.95 20.06 13.08
CA LEU A 352 1.41 20.36 11.76
C LEU A 352 1.79 21.79 11.37
N ALA A 353 2.33 21.96 10.16
CA ALA A 353 2.66 23.25 9.58
C ALA A 353 1.70 23.59 8.42
N ASP A 354 1.69 24.84 8.00
CA ASP A 354 0.95 25.31 6.82
C ASP A 354 1.51 24.83 5.47
N VAL A 355 2.57 24.01 5.46
CA VAL A 355 3.18 23.47 4.25
C VAL A 355 2.40 22.25 3.73
N THR A 356 1.94 22.32 2.49
CA THR A 356 1.23 21.21 1.79
C THR A 356 1.73 21.10 0.35
N SER A 357 1.17 20.22 -0.49
CA SER A 357 1.46 20.27 -1.94
C SER A 357 0.67 21.36 -2.68
N GLU A 358 -0.23 22.09 -2.00
CA GLU A 358 -1.18 23.02 -2.59
C GLU A 358 -1.07 24.42 -1.96
N ASN A 359 -1.27 25.48 -2.75
CA ASN A 359 -1.32 26.84 -2.25
C ASN A 359 -2.76 27.30 -1.98
N GLY A 360 -2.96 28.00 -0.86
CA GLY A 360 -4.19 28.72 -0.55
C GLY A 360 -5.39 27.84 -0.18
N LYS A 361 -5.17 26.55 0.12
CA LYS A 361 -6.19 25.69 0.73
C LYS A 361 -6.32 26.00 2.22
N THR A 362 -7.43 25.62 2.83
CA THR A 362 -7.53 25.67 4.29
C THR A 362 -6.84 24.45 4.89
N ILE A 363 -6.05 24.67 5.94
CA ILE A 363 -5.58 23.62 6.83
C ILE A 363 -6.17 23.87 8.21
N TRP A 364 -6.74 22.82 8.82
CA TRP A 364 -7.38 22.87 10.12
C TRP A 364 -6.50 22.24 11.19
N PHE A 365 -6.57 22.80 12.40
CA PHE A 365 -5.95 22.31 13.62
C PHE A 365 -7.02 22.30 14.72
N ASP A 366 -7.26 21.16 15.33
CA ASP A 366 -8.29 20.96 16.37
C ASP A 366 -7.64 20.10 17.46
N GLN A 367 -8.24 19.00 17.89
CA GLN A 367 -7.66 18.12 18.90
C GLN A 367 -6.71 17.04 18.36
N ALA A 368 -5.85 16.53 19.24
CA ALA A 368 -5.11 15.29 19.05
C ALA A 368 -5.30 14.34 20.24
N ARG A 369 -5.17 13.04 19.98
CA ARG A 369 -5.43 11.99 20.97
C ARG A 369 -4.39 10.88 20.89
N TRP A 370 -3.89 10.50 22.07
CA TRP A 370 -3.05 9.33 22.29
C TRP A 370 -3.87 8.27 23.04
N VAL A 371 -4.00 7.08 22.46
CA VAL A 371 -4.66 5.93 23.10
C VAL A 371 -3.61 4.88 23.38
N ARG A 372 -3.38 4.56 24.66
CA ARG A 372 -2.40 3.54 25.03
C ARG A 372 -2.83 2.17 24.51
N VAL A 373 -1.89 1.44 23.92
CA VAL A 373 -2.10 0.07 23.45
C VAL A 373 -1.61 -0.88 24.55
N ASN A 374 -2.43 -1.87 24.90
CA ASN A 374 -1.96 -2.92 25.78
C ASN A 374 -1.19 -3.98 24.99
N PRO A 375 -0.06 -4.46 25.54
CA PRO A 375 0.67 -5.59 24.99
C PRO A 375 -0.14 -6.89 25.05
#